data_AF-A0A6N7W8M7-F1
#
_entry.id   AF-A0A6N7W8M7-F1
#
_cell.length_a   1.000
_cell.length_b   1.000
_cell.length_c   1.000
_cell.angle_alpha   90.00
_cell.angle_beta   90.00
_cell.angle_gamma   90.00
#
_symmetry.space_group_name_H-M   'P 1'
#
loop_
_entity.id
_entity.type
_entity.pdbx_description
1 polymer ?
#
loop_
_entity_poly.entity_id
_entity_poly.type
_entity_poly.pdbx_seq_one_letter_code
_entity_poly.pdbx_strand_id
1 'polypeptide(L)'
;MYAQQGWTAEKSIEKALENAWTGDTWGGCRRFERLGPLDVHLLAMAIPEACLRDRHNNAPTAGQLIQVVLTNPGNAMIGGYRIEVPRADERISIDALWIRGSDPKTAWGWLEKQLPGLSGSHSPDEASVRRDQAGGMWVRMWWD
;
A
#
# COMPACT_ATOMS: atom_id res chain seq x y z
N MET A 1 -0.45 13.37 14.71
CA MET A 1 -1.78 12.72 14.72
C MET A 1 -2.43 13.02 13.38
N TYR A 2 -2.96 12.00 12.69
CA TYR A 2 -3.40 12.14 11.29
C TYR A 2 -4.86 12.63 11.15
N ALA A 3 -5.72 12.32 12.12
CA ALA A 3 -7.09 12.81 12.27
C ALA A 3 -7.58 12.60 13.72
N GLN A 4 -8.87 12.76 13.98
CA GLN A 4 -9.48 12.44 15.28
C GLN A 4 -9.29 10.95 15.61
N GLN A 5 -9.07 10.63 16.89
CA GLN A 5 -8.94 9.24 17.35
C GLN A 5 -10.17 8.40 16.94
N GLY A 6 -9.92 7.21 16.40
CA GLY A 6 -10.91 6.25 15.90
C GLY A 6 -11.22 6.36 14.41
N TRP A 7 -10.59 7.26 13.66
CA TRP A 7 -10.89 7.46 12.23
C TRP A 7 -10.62 6.22 11.35
N THR A 8 -9.66 5.38 11.72
CA THR A 8 -9.36 4.15 10.95
C THR A 8 -10.38 3.03 11.18
N ALA A 9 -11.26 3.19 12.19
CA ALA A 9 -12.41 2.33 12.43
C ALA A 9 -13.68 2.82 11.71
N GLU A 10 -13.58 3.88 10.91
CA GLU A 10 -14.69 4.32 10.06
C GLU A 10 -15.12 3.20 9.11
N LYS A 11 -16.43 3.05 8.92
CA LYS A 11 -17.03 1.99 8.09
C LYS A 11 -16.51 2.00 6.65
N SER A 12 -16.13 3.16 6.12
CA SER A 12 -15.55 3.32 4.79
C SER A 12 -14.18 2.65 4.68
N ILE A 13 -13.31 2.81 5.69
CA ILE A 13 -11.99 2.17 5.75
C ILE A 13 -12.13 0.66 5.92
N GLU A 14 -12.98 0.21 6.85
CA GLU A 14 -13.25 -1.21 7.05
C GLU A 14 -13.78 -1.88 5.78
N LYS A 15 -14.73 -1.23 5.10
CA LYS A 15 -15.28 -1.71 3.84
C LYS A 15 -14.23 -1.76 2.73
N ALA A 16 -13.37 -0.75 2.64
CA ALA A 16 -12.29 -0.75 1.65
C ALA A 16 -11.32 -1.92 1.86
N LEU A 17 -11.06 -2.32 3.10
CA LEU A 17 -10.06 -3.33 3.42
C LEU A 17 -10.63 -4.74 3.63
N GLU A 18 -11.95 -4.92 3.58
CA GLU A 18 -12.70 -6.13 3.95
C GLU A 18 -12.10 -7.42 3.36
N ASN A 19 -11.72 -7.40 2.08
CA ASN A 19 -11.20 -8.57 1.36
C ASN A 19 -9.67 -8.65 1.31
N ALA A 20 -8.96 -7.68 1.87
CA ALA A 20 -7.51 -7.57 1.79
C ALA A 20 -6.80 -7.91 3.11
N TRP A 21 -7.54 -8.04 4.22
CA TRP A 21 -6.98 -8.38 5.52
C TRP A 21 -6.20 -9.71 5.48
N THR A 22 -5.02 -9.72 6.10
CA THR A 22 -4.19 -10.91 6.24
C THR A 22 -3.65 -11.00 7.67
N GLY A 23 -3.51 -12.24 8.17
CA GLY A 23 -2.98 -12.50 9.51
C GLY A 23 -3.81 -11.90 10.66
N ASP A 24 -3.25 -12.04 11.86
CA ASP A 24 -3.82 -11.51 13.10
C ASP A 24 -3.33 -10.08 13.37
N THR A 25 -4.00 -9.39 14.31
CA THR A 25 -3.54 -8.09 14.80
C THR A 25 -2.30 -8.25 15.69
N TRP A 26 -1.26 -7.41 15.49
CA TRP A 26 -0.06 -7.36 16.32
C TRP A 26 0.20 -5.94 16.81
N GLY A 27 0.28 -5.73 18.13
CA GLY A 27 0.62 -4.41 18.69
C GLY A 27 -0.28 -3.26 18.20
N GLY A 28 -1.57 -3.53 17.98
CA GLY A 28 -2.52 -2.56 17.40
C GLY A 28 -2.32 -2.30 15.91
N CYS A 29 -1.62 -3.19 15.19
CA CYS A 29 -1.48 -3.18 13.74
C CYS A 29 -2.23 -4.36 13.13
N ARG A 30 -2.87 -4.17 11.97
CA ARG A 30 -3.47 -5.26 11.19
C ARG A 30 -3.06 -5.15 9.72
N ARG A 31 -2.62 -6.26 9.12
CA ARG A 31 -2.03 -6.30 7.77
C ARG A 31 -3.12 -6.38 6.72
N PHE A 32 -2.94 -5.66 5.62
CA PHE A 32 -3.68 -5.89 4.39
C PHE A 32 -2.70 -6.08 3.23
N GLU A 33 -3.05 -6.90 2.25
CA GLU A 33 -2.21 -7.18 1.09
C GLU A 33 -3.06 -7.20 -0.18
N ARG A 34 -2.44 -6.85 -1.31
CA ARG A 34 -3.03 -6.94 -2.66
C ARG A 34 -4.35 -6.18 -2.83
N LEU A 35 -4.43 -4.98 -2.26
CA LEU A 35 -5.57 -4.08 -2.45
C LEU A 35 -5.59 -3.54 -3.89
N GLY A 36 -6.67 -3.86 -4.61
CA GLY A 36 -6.85 -3.50 -6.02
C GLY A 36 -7.47 -2.12 -6.24
N PRO A 37 -7.60 -1.66 -7.49
CA PRO A 37 -7.97 -0.27 -7.81
C PRO A 37 -9.34 0.17 -7.28
N LEU A 38 -10.34 -0.72 -7.25
CA LEU A 38 -11.67 -0.39 -6.72
C LEU A 38 -11.60 -0.07 -5.22
N ASP A 39 -10.95 -0.94 -4.47
CA ASP A 39 -10.84 -0.81 -3.01
C ASP A 39 -9.86 0.32 -2.62
N VAL A 40 -8.79 0.50 -3.40
CA VAL A 40 -7.89 1.65 -3.28
C VAL A 40 -8.61 2.97 -3.49
N HIS A 41 -9.57 3.04 -4.43
CA HIS A 41 -10.38 4.24 -4.62
C HIS A 41 -11.24 4.55 -3.39
N LEU A 42 -11.89 3.53 -2.81
CA LEU A 42 -12.66 3.69 -1.57
C LEU A 42 -11.77 4.15 -0.41
N LEU A 43 -10.58 3.54 -0.27
CA LEU A 43 -9.60 3.94 0.74
C LEU A 43 -9.15 5.40 0.56
N ALA A 44 -8.86 5.81 -0.68
CA ALA A 44 -8.39 7.16 -1.01
C ALA A 44 -9.41 8.26 -0.68
N MET A 45 -10.72 7.96 -0.76
CA MET A 45 -11.77 8.92 -0.38
C MET A 45 -11.93 9.08 1.13
N ALA A 46 -11.48 8.10 1.92
CA ALA A 46 -11.69 8.06 3.36
C ALA A 46 -10.44 8.43 4.17
N ILE A 47 -9.25 8.30 3.57
CA ILE A 47 -7.99 8.54 4.25
C ILE A 47 -7.70 10.06 4.39
N PRO A 48 -7.26 10.54 5.57
CA PRO A 48 -6.87 11.93 5.75
C PRO A 48 -5.69 12.32 4.87
N GLU A 49 -5.73 13.55 4.38
CA GLU A 49 -4.68 14.15 3.55
C GLU A 49 -3.28 14.11 4.21
N ALA A 50 -3.19 14.24 5.54
CA ALA A 50 -1.92 14.11 6.26
C ALA A 50 -1.31 12.70 6.13
N CYS A 51 -2.15 11.67 6.04
CA CYS A 51 -1.72 10.28 5.88
C CYS A 51 -1.31 10.00 4.42
N LEU A 52 -1.95 10.64 3.44
CA LEU A 52 -1.56 10.57 2.02
C LEU A 52 -0.16 11.13 1.76
N ARG A 53 0.22 12.19 2.48
CA ARG A 53 1.55 12.81 2.36
C ARG A 53 2.65 12.08 3.11
N ASP A 54 2.29 11.14 3.98
CA ASP A 54 3.24 10.36 4.74
C ASP A 54 3.82 9.20 3.93
N ARG A 55 4.90 8.61 4.42
CA ARG A 55 5.57 7.46 3.79
C ARG A 55 6.05 6.46 4.83
N HIS A 56 6.02 5.18 4.46
CA HIS A 56 6.67 4.14 5.25
C HIS A 56 8.18 4.16 4.96
N ASN A 57 8.97 4.70 5.89
CA ASN A 57 10.42 4.84 5.76
C ASN A 57 10.87 5.48 4.44
N ASN A 58 11.52 4.72 3.57
CA ASN A 58 12.02 5.20 2.28
C ASN A 58 11.04 4.97 1.12
N ALA A 59 9.85 4.43 1.36
CA ALA A 59 8.84 4.24 0.34
C ALA A 59 8.44 5.58 -0.31
N PRO A 60 7.86 5.55 -1.53
CA PRO A 60 7.07 6.68 -2.02
C PRO A 60 5.94 7.02 -1.04
N THR A 61 5.38 8.23 -1.12
CA THR A 61 4.27 8.58 -0.24
C THR A 61 3.07 7.68 -0.46
N ALA A 62 2.23 7.52 0.56
CA ALA A 62 1.01 6.73 0.46
C ALA A 62 0.13 7.20 -0.72
N GLY A 63 0.02 8.52 -0.91
CA GLY A 63 -0.68 9.12 -2.04
C GLY A 63 -0.07 8.79 -3.39
N GLN A 64 1.27 8.75 -3.52
CA GLN A 64 1.93 8.32 -4.76
C GLN A 64 1.64 6.85 -5.07
N LEU A 65 1.73 5.96 -4.08
CA LEU A 65 1.45 4.53 -4.26
C LEU A 65 -0.03 4.26 -4.63
N ILE A 66 -0.96 4.97 -3.97
CA ILE A 66 -2.39 4.96 -4.33
C ILE A 66 -2.58 5.42 -5.77
N GLN A 67 -1.95 6.53 -6.17
CA GLN A 67 -2.06 7.06 -7.51
C GLN A 67 -1.53 6.08 -8.57
N VAL A 68 -0.43 5.37 -8.30
CA VAL A 68 0.11 4.33 -9.18
C VAL A 68 -0.94 3.26 -9.45
N VAL A 69 -1.63 2.76 -8.41
CA VAL A 69 -2.68 1.75 -8.58
C VAL A 69 -3.88 2.29 -9.35
N LEU A 70 -4.35 3.49 -9.02
CA LEU A 70 -5.53 4.08 -9.67
C LEU A 70 -5.31 4.39 -11.16
N THR A 71 -4.09 4.76 -11.54
CA THR A 71 -3.73 5.05 -12.94
C THR A 71 -3.33 3.83 -13.75
N ASN A 72 -3.05 2.70 -13.10
CA ASN A 72 -2.60 1.47 -13.75
C ASN A 72 -3.44 0.25 -13.29
N PRO A 73 -4.76 0.26 -13.51
CA PRO A 73 -5.64 -0.83 -13.07
C PRO A 73 -5.22 -2.17 -13.68
N GLY A 74 -5.13 -3.20 -12.84
CA GLY A 74 -4.70 -4.55 -13.23
C GLY A 74 -3.18 -4.76 -13.33
N ASN A 75 -2.39 -3.69 -13.23
CA ASN A 75 -0.91 -3.77 -13.24
C ASN A 75 -0.28 -3.52 -11.87
N ALA A 76 -1.00 -2.88 -10.95
CA ALA A 76 -0.52 -2.61 -9.61
C ALA A 76 -1.57 -2.85 -8.52
N MET A 77 -1.13 -3.23 -7.33
CA MET A 77 -1.92 -3.32 -6.08
C MET A 77 -1.03 -2.89 -4.90
N ILE A 78 -1.62 -2.43 -3.80
CA ILE A 78 -0.85 -2.05 -2.59
C ILE A 78 -1.05 -3.04 -1.44
N GLY A 79 -0.09 -3.05 -0.52
CA GLY A 79 -0.16 -3.74 0.77
C GLY A 79 0.40 -2.84 1.87
N GLY A 80 0.06 -3.17 3.10
CA GLY A 80 0.38 -2.33 4.23
C GLY A 80 -0.25 -2.81 5.52
N TYR A 81 -0.40 -1.89 6.46
CA TYR A 81 -1.06 -2.16 7.72
C TYR A 81 -1.87 -0.96 8.21
N ARG A 82 -2.97 -1.24 8.89
CA ARG A 82 -3.69 -0.27 9.71
C ARG A 82 -3.11 -0.27 11.10
N ILE A 83 -2.82 0.90 11.66
CA ILE A 83 -2.62 1.12 13.09
C ILE A 83 -3.93 1.63 13.67
N GLU A 84 -4.45 0.94 14.68
CA GLU A 84 -5.73 1.24 15.32
C GLU A 84 -5.58 1.74 16.76
N VAL A 85 -6.70 2.21 17.33
CA VAL A 85 -6.78 2.55 18.76
C VAL A 85 -6.38 1.35 19.64
N PRO A 86 -5.72 1.57 20.79
CA PRO A 86 -5.52 2.85 21.49
C PRO A 86 -4.25 3.61 21.08
N ARG A 87 -3.57 3.24 19.98
CA ARG A 87 -2.34 3.91 19.58
C ARG A 87 -2.59 5.36 19.18
N ALA A 88 -1.73 6.27 19.66
CA ALA A 88 -1.82 7.70 19.36
C ALA A 88 -1.40 8.04 17.93
N ASP A 89 -0.71 7.13 17.25
CA ASP A 89 -0.24 7.23 15.87
C ASP A 89 -1.10 6.44 14.88
N GLU A 90 -2.40 6.35 15.16
CA GLU A 90 -3.43 5.76 14.31
C GLU A 90 -3.31 6.22 12.86
N ARG A 91 -3.07 5.27 11.94
CA ARG A 91 -2.83 5.54 10.52
C ARG A 91 -3.05 4.32 9.63
N ILE A 92 -3.14 4.57 8.32
CA ILE A 92 -2.92 3.55 7.29
C ILE A 92 -1.50 3.75 6.75
N SER A 93 -0.64 2.75 6.93
CA SER A 93 0.70 2.75 6.34
C SER A 93 0.72 1.82 5.13
N ILE A 94 1.30 2.28 4.02
CA ILE A 94 1.52 1.47 2.82
C ILE A 94 3.01 1.18 2.76
N ASP A 95 3.35 -0.11 2.87
CA ASP A 95 4.74 -0.58 2.91
C ASP A 95 5.04 -1.61 1.82
N ALA A 96 4.05 -1.94 0.98
CA ALA A 96 4.24 -2.86 -0.12
C ALA A 96 3.52 -2.39 -1.39
N LEU A 97 4.16 -2.63 -2.53
CA LEU A 97 3.59 -2.48 -3.86
C LEU A 97 3.75 -3.78 -4.64
N TRP A 98 2.66 -4.26 -5.21
CA TRP A 98 2.61 -5.43 -6.07
C TRP A 98 2.50 -4.97 -7.51
N ILE A 99 3.49 -5.30 -8.34
CA ILE A 99 3.52 -4.92 -9.75
C ILE A 99 3.45 -6.18 -10.60
N ARG A 100 2.60 -6.21 -11.62
CA ARG A 100 2.49 -7.36 -12.51
C ARG A 100 3.81 -7.55 -13.27
N GLY A 101 4.38 -8.75 -13.20
CA GLY A 101 5.68 -9.05 -13.79
C GLY A 101 6.41 -10.20 -13.11
N SER A 102 7.50 -10.64 -13.72
CA SER A 102 8.31 -11.78 -13.28
C SER A 102 9.75 -11.43 -12.94
N ASP A 103 10.12 -10.14 -13.03
CA ASP A 103 11.49 -9.67 -12.81
C ASP A 103 11.48 -8.38 -11.96
N PRO A 104 12.10 -8.39 -10.77
CA PRO A 104 12.18 -7.22 -9.90
C PRO A 104 12.80 -5.98 -10.56
N LYS A 105 13.84 -6.15 -11.37
CA LYS A 105 14.54 -5.02 -12.01
C LYS A 105 13.64 -4.32 -13.04
N THR A 106 12.92 -5.11 -13.84
CA THR A 106 11.94 -4.59 -14.81
C THR A 106 10.78 -3.91 -14.10
N ALA A 107 10.27 -4.48 -13.00
CA ALA A 107 9.22 -3.86 -12.21
C ALA A 107 9.67 -2.53 -11.59
N TRP A 108 10.91 -2.44 -11.10
CA TRP A 108 11.47 -1.19 -10.57
C TRP A 108 11.57 -0.12 -11.65
N GLY A 109 12.14 -0.45 -12.81
CA GLY A 109 12.22 0.47 -13.94
C GLY A 109 10.85 0.87 -14.49
N TRP A 110 9.80 0.07 -14.27
CA TRP A 110 8.42 0.48 -14.55
C TRP A 110 7.91 1.49 -13.53
N LEU A 111 8.15 1.27 -12.23
CA LEU A 111 7.74 2.18 -11.17
C LEU A 111 8.39 3.56 -11.30
N GLU A 112 9.69 3.62 -11.63
CA GLU A 112 10.41 4.88 -11.88
C GLU A 112 9.76 5.73 -12.99
N LYS A 113 9.15 5.08 -13.98
CA LYS A 113 8.41 5.78 -15.05
C LYS A 113 7.06 6.31 -14.58
N GLN A 114 6.41 5.62 -13.64
CA GLN A 114 5.12 6.07 -13.07
C GLN A 114 5.30 7.21 -12.07
N LEU A 115 6.45 7.26 -11.39
CA LEU A 115 6.78 8.26 -10.38
C LEU A 115 8.06 9.02 -10.76
N PRO A 116 7.98 10.00 -11.68
CA PRO A 116 9.14 10.82 -12.03
C PRO A 116 9.74 11.49 -10.78
N GLY A 117 11.05 11.34 -10.59
CA GLY A 117 11.75 11.82 -9.40
C GLY A 117 11.97 10.76 -8.32
N LEU A 118 11.45 9.53 -8.51
CA LEU A 118 11.91 8.39 -7.76
C LEU A 118 13.41 8.20 -7.99
N SER A 119 14.16 8.00 -6.91
CA SER A 119 15.61 7.82 -6.92
C SER A 119 15.98 6.55 -6.17
N GLY A 120 17.24 6.11 -6.29
CA GLY A 120 17.74 4.94 -5.57
C GLY A 120 17.56 5.01 -4.04
N SER A 121 17.41 6.20 -3.45
CA SER A 121 17.12 6.34 -2.01
C SER A 121 15.70 5.88 -1.63
N HIS A 122 14.85 5.55 -2.61
CA HIS A 122 13.51 5.01 -2.42
C HIS A 122 13.40 3.52 -2.77
N SER A 123 14.54 2.86 -3.02
CA SER A 123 14.55 1.44 -3.38
C SER A 123 13.90 0.60 -2.28
N PRO A 124 13.11 -0.43 -2.63
CA PRO A 124 12.58 -1.36 -1.65
C PRO A 124 13.70 -2.17 -1.01
N ASP A 125 13.51 -2.52 0.26
CA ASP A 125 14.41 -3.39 1.00
C ASP A 125 14.34 -4.83 0.48
N GLU A 126 13.15 -5.27 0.07
CA GLU A 126 12.95 -6.56 -0.60
C GLU A 126 12.13 -6.40 -1.89
N ALA A 127 12.57 -7.04 -2.96
CA ALA A 127 11.78 -7.22 -4.17
C ALA A 127 11.75 -8.70 -4.56
N SER A 128 10.59 -9.33 -4.49
CA SER A 128 10.45 -10.77 -4.70
C SER A 128 9.27 -11.16 -5.56
N VAL A 129 9.47 -12.18 -6.40
CA VAL A 129 8.46 -12.66 -7.33
C VAL A 129 7.50 -13.60 -6.60
N ARG A 130 6.22 -13.48 -6.90
CA ARG A 130 5.11 -14.22 -6.32
C ARG A 130 4.14 -14.60 -7.44
N ARG A 131 3.59 -15.80 -7.35
CA ARG A 131 2.56 -16.29 -8.27
C ARG A 131 1.21 -16.22 -7.58
N ASP A 132 0.17 -15.77 -8.29
CA ASP A 132 -1.21 -15.88 -7.83
C ASP A 132 -1.83 -17.24 -8.19
N GLN A 133 -3.02 -17.52 -7.69
CA GLN A 133 -3.71 -18.80 -7.94
C GLN A 133 -4.05 -19.03 -9.42
N ALA A 134 -4.19 -17.96 -10.20
CA ALA A 134 -4.45 -18.01 -11.63
C ALA A 134 -3.15 -18.12 -12.47
N GLY A 135 -1.98 -18.23 -11.83
CA GLY A 135 -0.69 -18.31 -12.50
C GLY A 135 -0.10 -16.96 -12.91
N GLY A 136 -0.76 -15.85 -12.58
CA GLY A 136 -0.24 -14.50 -12.78
C GLY A 136 1.00 -14.26 -11.93
N MET A 137 2.01 -13.64 -12.53
CA MET A 137 3.27 -13.32 -11.87
C MET A 137 3.23 -11.87 -11.40
N TRP A 138 3.63 -11.66 -10.15
CA TRP A 138 3.71 -10.37 -9.49
C TRP A 138 5.05 -10.21 -8.82
N VAL A 139 5.63 -9.02 -8.90
CA VAL A 139 6.75 -8.60 -8.06
C VAL A 139 6.18 -7.85 -6.87
N ARG A 140 6.45 -8.34 -5.65
CA ARG A 140 6.21 -7.61 -4.41
C ARG A 140 7.46 -6.80 -4.09
N MET A 141 7.34 -5.48 -4.09
CA MET A 141 8.30 -4.56 -3.50
C MET A 141 7.84 -4.26 -2.08
N TRP A 142 8.73 -4.37 -1.12
CA TRP A 142 8.46 -4.16 0.29
C TRP A 142 9.52 -3.25 0.91
N TRP A 143 9.06 -2.33 1.75
CA TRP A 143 9.88 -1.41 2.54
C TRP A 143 9.70 -1.77 4.02
N ASP A 144 10.81 -1.96 4.74
CA ASP A 144 10.79 -2.21 6.19
C ASP A 144 10.93 -0.92 6.97
#